data_AF-A0A7C4Z9W6-F1
#
_entry.id   AF-A0A7C4Z9W6-F1
#
_cell.length_a   1.000
_cell.length_b   1.000
_cell.length_c   1.000
_cell.angle_alpha   90.00
_cell.angle_beta   90.00
_cell.angle_gamma   90.00
#
_symmetry.space_group_name_H-M   'P 1'
#
loop_
_entity.id
_entity.type
_entity.pdbx_description
1 polymer ?
#
loop_
_entity_poly.entity_id
_entity_poly.type
_entity_poly.pdbx_seq_one_letter_code
_entity_poly.pdbx_strand_id
1 'polypeptide(L)'
;MALSVENLCGLIIRSRLLTSEGVKAIYQRFQAEARDPKSLKEFTRWLVGKGHLTDYQATLLTNGYADNFFLKSYKILDRIGKGRMAGVYK
;
A
#
# COMPACT_ATOMS: atom_id res chain seq x y z
N MET A 1 -10.58 -10.29 -12.18
CA MET A 1 -10.72 -10.46 -10.71
C MET A 1 -11.05 -9.11 -10.11
N ALA A 2 -12.22 -8.94 -9.49
CA ALA A 2 -12.52 -7.71 -8.77
C ALA A 2 -11.68 -7.68 -7.49
N LEU A 3 -10.70 -6.76 -7.39
CA LEU A 3 -10.01 -6.53 -6.14
C LEU A 3 -11.01 -5.94 -5.14
N SER A 4 -11.21 -6.60 -4.01
CA SER A 4 -11.96 -6.06 -2.86
C SER A 4 -11.01 -5.37 -1.88
N VAL A 5 -11.57 -4.56 -0.97
CA VAL A 5 -10.82 -3.92 0.11
C VAL A 5 -10.07 -4.96 0.97
N GLU A 6 -10.71 -6.11 1.23
CA GLU A 6 -10.12 -7.23 1.98
C GLU A 6 -8.91 -7.83 1.26
N ASN A 7 -8.98 -7.99 -0.07
CA ASN A 7 -7.85 -8.45 -0.87
C ASN A 7 -6.68 -7.45 -0.80
N LEU A 8 -6.95 -6.14 -0.84
CA LEU A 8 -5.91 -5.12 -0.69
C LEU A 8 -5.27 -5.18 0.70
N CYS A 9 -6.07 -5.34 1.76
CA CYS A 9 -5.56 -5.56 3.13
C CYS A 9 -4.63 -6.77 3.21
N GLY A 10 -5.00 -7.89 2.57
CA GLY A 10 -4.15 -9.07 2.46
C GLY A 10 -2.82 -8.79 1.74
N LEU A 11 -2.86 -8.03 0.64
CA LEU A 11 -1.66 -7.63 -0.10
C LEU A 11 -0.76 -6.68 0.72
N ILE A 12 -1.34 -5.79 1.52
CA ILE A 12 -0.61 -4.89 2.42
C ILE A 12 0.12 -5.68 3.52
N ILE A 13 -0.54 -6.69 4.10
CA ILE A 13 0.09 -7.56 5.11
C ILE A 13 1.20 -8.40 4.46
N ARG A 14 0.92 -9.00 3.29
CA ARG A 14 1.89 -9.81 2.54
C ARG A 14 3.12 -9.01 2.13
N SER A 15 2.92 -7.77 1.70
CA SER A 15 4.00 -6.85 1.34
C SER A 15 4.79 -6.35 2.55
N ARG A 16 4.35 -6.63 3.78
CA ARG A 16 4.95 -6.15 5.05
C ARG A 16 4.99 -4.61 5.17
N LEU A 17 4.17 -3.91 4.38
CA LEU A 17 4.09 -2.44 4.43
C LEU A 17 3.52 -1.95 5.76
N LEU A 18 2.57 -2.71 6.30
CA LEU A 18 1.90 -2.51 7.58
C LEU A 18 1.73 -3.87 8.28
N THR A 19 1.70 -3.86 9.61
CA THR A 19 1.40 -5.05 10.41
C THR A 19 -0.08 -5.39 10.34
N SER A 20 -0.44 -6.64 10.60
CA SER A 20 -1.83 -7.10 10.63
C SER A 20 -2.70 -6.28 11.60
N GLU A 21 -2.15 -5.87 12.74
CA GLU A 21 -2.80 -5.00 13.72
C GLU A 21 -2.99 -3.57 13.17
N GLY A 22 -1.96 -3.01 12.53
CA GLY A 22 -2.04 -1.70 11.89
C GLY A 22 -3.10 -1.67 10.78
N VAL A 23 -3.19 -2.72 9.97
CA VAL A 23 -4.21 -2.85 8.92
C VAL A 23 -5.61 -2.92 9.52
N LYS A 24 -5.82 -3.65 10.63
CA LYS A 24 -7.12 -3.68 11.33
C LYS A 24 -7.51 -2.30 11.84
N ALA A 25 -6.60 -1.58 12.49
CA ALA A 25 -6.86 -0.23 13.00
C ALA A 25 -7.19 0.76 11.87
N ILE A 26 -6.45 0.68 10.76
CA ILE A 26 -6.69 1.48 9.55
C ILE A 26 -8.05 1.15 8.94
N TYR A 27 -8.37 -0.14 8.80
CA TYR A 27 -9.65 -0.57 8.23
C TYR A 27 -10.84 -0.12 9.08
N GLN A 28 -10.73 -0.17 10.41
CA GLN A 28 -11.76 0.37 11.31
C GLN A 28 -11.94 1.88 11.16
N ARG A 29 -10.83 2.64 11.08
CA ARG A 29 -10.89 4.10 10.84
C ARG A 29 -11.49 4.42 9.48
N PHE A 30 -11.12 3.67 8.44
CA PHE A 30 -11.70 3.81 7.12
C PHE A 30 -13.20 3.52 7.14
N GLN A 31 -13.67 2.45 7.80
CA GLN A 31 -15.11 2.20 7.92
C GLN A 31 -15.88 3.33 8.61
N ALA A 32 -15.25 4.01 9.58
CA ALA A 32 -15.87 5.13 10.28
C ALA A 32 -15.88 6.43 9.46
N GLU A 33 -14.87 6.66 8.61
CA GLU A 33 -14.71 7.89 7.81
C GLU A 33 -15.24 7.78 6.37
N ALA A 34 -15.31 6.56 5.81
CA ALA A 34 -15.64 6.34 4.41
C ALA A 34 -17.14 6.44 4.16
N ARG A 35 -17.48 7.01 2.99
CA ARG A 35 -18.85 7.07 2.53
C ARG A 35 -19.28 5.75 1.91
N ASP A 36 -18.36 5.06 1.23
CA ASP A 36 -18.53 3.68 0.78
C ASP A 36 -17.36 2.79 1.24
N PRO A 37 -17.51 2.05 2.36
CA PRO A 37 -16.45 1.19 2.89
C PRO A 37 -16.13 -0.03 2.01
N LYS A 38 -16.92 -0.30 0.96
CA LYS A 38 -16.65 -1.37 -0.02
C LYS A 38 -15.90 -0.86 -1.25
N SER A 39 -15.78 0.45 -1.41
CA SER A 39 -15.11 1.05 -2.57
C SER A 39 -13.59 0.96 -2.45
N LEU A 40 -12.98 0.13 -3.30
CA LEU A 40 -11.52 0.00 -3.39
C LEU A 40 -10.85 1.34 -3.74
N LYS A 41 -11.48 2.13 -4.63
CA LYS A 41 -10.97 3.45 -5.04
C LYS A 41 -10.94 4.41 -3.87
N GLU A 42 -11.99 4.46 -3.06
CA GLU A 42 -12.01 5.32 -1.86
C GLU A 42 -10.98 4.85 -0.84
N PHE A 43 -10.88 3.53 -0.61
CA PHE A 43 -9.90 2.98 0.33
C PHE A 43 -8.47 3.34 -0.05
N THR A 44 -8.11 3.13 -1.32
CA THR A 44 -6.77 3.42 -1.83
C THR A 44 -6.45 4.91 -1.72
N ARG A 45 -7.40 5.78 -2.12
CA ARG A 45 -7.24 7.24 -2.03
C ARG A 45 -7.12 7.71 -0.59
N TRP A 46 -7.88 7.13 0.33
CA TRP A 46 -7.83 7.46 1.76
C TRP A 46 -6.49 7.06 2.38
N LEU A 47 -5.96 5.89 2.04
CA LEU A 47 -4.64 5.44 2.51
C LEU A 47 -3.52 6.38 2.07
N VAL A 48 -3.56 6.82 0.81
CA VAL A 48 -2.60 7.81 0.27
C VAL A 48 -2.78 9.17 0.93
N GLY A 49 -4.03 9.65 1.03
CA GLY A 49 -4.34 10.96 1.63
C GLY A 49 -3.97 11.07 3.12
N LYS A 50 -4.01 9.95 3.86
CA LYS A 50 -3.56 9.87 5.26
C LYS A 50 -2.06 9.60 5.43
N GLY A 51 -1.32 9.38 4.33
CA GLY A 51 0.10 9.07 4.35
C GLY A 51 0.44 7.66 4.84
N HIS A 52 -0.53 6.74 4.87
CA HIS A 52 -0.29 5.33 5.21
C HIS A 52 0.41 4.57 4.07
N LEU A 53 0.17 5.00 2.83
CA LEU A 53 0.80 4.51 1.62
C LEU A 53 1.18 5.68 0.72
N THR A 54 2.16 5.50 -0.16
CA THR A 54 2.43 6.44 -1.25
C THR A 54 1.62 6.10 -2.49
N ASP A 55 1.42 7.06 -3.40
CA ASP A 55 0.77 6.82 -4.70
C ASP A 55 1.42 5.67 -5.48
N TYR A 56 2.75 5.54 -5.37
CA TYR A 56 3.50 4.44 -5.96
C TYR A 56 3.11 3.07 -5.36
N GLN A 57 3.04 2.99 -4.03
CA GLN A 57 2.68 1.75 -3.33
C GLN A 57 1.22 1.36 -3.59
N ALA A 58 0.31 2.35 -3.57
CA ALA A 58 -1.09 2.17 -3.94
C ALA A 58 -1.22 1.61 -5.35
N THR A 59 -0.53 2.20 -6.33
CA THR A 59 -0.55 1.75 -7.72
C THR A 59 -0.03 0.31 -7.86
N LEU A 60 1.07 -0.03 -7.20
CA LEU A 60 1.62 -1.40 -7.21
C LEU A 60 0.64 -2.42 -6.61
N LEU A 61 0.06 -2.11 -5.45
CA LEU A 61 -0.91 -2.97 -4.78
C LEU A 61 -2.17 -3.18 -5.61
N THR A 62 -2.70 -2.12 -6.25
CA THR A 62 -3.86 -2.23 -7.15
C THR A 62 -3.58 -3.06 -8.40
N ASN A 63 -2.31 -3.12 -8.84
CA ASN A 63 -1.87 -3.98 -9.94
C ASN A 63 -1.54 -5.41 -9.48
N GLY A 64 -1.73 -5.75 -8.19
CA GLY A 64 -1.49 -7.08 -7.63
C GLY A 64 -0.04 -7.35 -7.25
N TYR A 65 0.84 -6.35 -7.32
CA TYR A 65 2.23 -6.49 -6.90
C TYR A 65 2.33 -6.28 -5.39
N ALA A 66 2.54 -7.38 -4.65
CA ALA A 66 2.84 -7.36 -3.21
C ALA A 66 4.35 -7.48 -2.91
N ASP A 67 5.17 -7.71 -3.93
CA ASP A 67 6.59 -8.00 -3.80
C ASP A 67 7.45 -6.79 -4.26
N ASN A 68 8.70 -6.71 -3.79
CA ASN A 68 9.67 -5.63 -4.05
C ASN A 68 9.45 -4.29 -3.33
N PHE A 69 8.68 -4.24 -2.24
CA PHE A 69 8.64 -3.06 -1.36
C PHE A 69 9.86 -2.93 -0.43
N PHE A 70 10.65 -3.99 -0.33
CA PHE A 70 11.80 -4.06 0.57
C PHE A 70 13.05 -4.50 -0.20
N LEU A 71 14.12 -3.72 -0.08
CA LEU A 71 15.46 -4.10 -0.53
C LEU A 71 16.28 -4.46 0.72
N LYS A 72 16.38 -5.75 1.03
CA LYS A 72 16.91 -6.26 2.32
C LYS A 72 16.15 -5.65 3.52
N SER A 73 16.76 -4.69 4.22
CA SER A 73 16.20 -4.02 5.39
C SER A 73 15.58 -2.64 5.08
N TYR A 74 15.70 -2.16 3.84
CA TYR A 74 15.24 -0.82 3.45
C TYR A 74 13.86 -0.88 2.81
N LYS A 75 12.92 -0.05 3.31
CA LYS A 75 11.57 0.11 2.76
C LYS A 75 11.60 1.13 1.62
N ILE A 76 11.14 0.72 0.43
CA ILE A 76 10.99 1.61 -0.72
C ILE A 76 9.73 2.46 -0.51
N LEU A 77 9.92 3.73 -0.18
CA LEU A 77 8.85 4.69 0.04
C LEU A 77 8.36 5.30 -1.28
N ASP A 78 9.28 5.65 -2.17
CA ASP A 78 8.95 6.19 -3.49
C ASP A 78 10.03 5.84 -4.52
N ARG A 79 9.65 5.70 -5.79
CA ARG A 79 10.58 5.42 -6.88
C ARG A 79 10.89 6.72 -7.62
N ILE A 80 11.95 7.41 -7.20
CA ILE A 80 12.34 8.73 -7.72
C ILE A 80 12.87 8.70 -9.19
N GLY A 81 12.96 7.54 -9.84
CA GLY A 81 13.17 7.50 -11.29
C GLY A 81 13.53 6.13 -11.87
N LYS A 82 13.13 5.89 -13.11
CA LYS A 82 13.58 4.74 -13.93
C LYS A 82 14.84 5.18 -14.71
N GLY A 83 15.95 5.37 -14.00
CA GLY A 83 17.24 5.73 -14.58
C GLY A 83 18.14 4.51 -14.76
N ARG A 84 18.70 4.34 -15.96
CA ARG A 84 19.84 3.43 -16.20
C ARG A 84 21.00 3.90 -15.33
N MET A 85 21.33 3.22 -14.24
CA MET A 85 22.69 3.01 -13.69
C MET A 85 22.65 2.61 -12.21
N ALA A 86 23.65 1.81 -11.85
CA ALA A 86 23.91 1.25 -10.54
C ALA A 86 23.88 2.30 -9.41
N GLY A 87 23.45 1.90 -8.21
CA GLY A 87 23.43 2.78 -7.04
C GLY A 87 23.43 2.02 -5.73
N VAL A 88 24.55 2.12 -5.02
CA VAL A 88 24.86 1.60 -3.68
C VAL A 88 24.07 2.36 -2.62
N TYR A 89 23.78 1.75 -1.46
CA TYR A 89 23.20 2.43 -0.29
C TYR A 89 24.03 2.16 0.98
N LYS A 90 24.18 3.21 1.80
CA LYS A 90 24.77 3.20 3.17
C LYS A 90 23.71 2.83 4.20
#